data_AF-A0A6J7GU78-F1
#
_entry.id   AF-A0A6J7GU78-F1
#
_cell.length_a   1.000
_cell.length_b   1.000
_cell.length_c   1.000
_cell.angle_alpha   90.00
_cell.angle_beta   90.00
_cell.angle_gamma   90.00
#
_symmetry.space_group_name_H-M   'P 1'
#
loop_
_entity.id
_entity.type
_entity.pdbx_description
1 polymer ?
#
loop_
_entity_poly.entity_id
_entity_poly.type
_entity_poly.pdbx_seq_one_letter_code
_entity_poly.pdbx_strand_id
1 'polypeptide(L)'
;MGDSGSMFLGLLLAASAITLTGQVDANAISAENSGPTLLPLLLPFAVLAIPLADLSLAVIRRLRSGRSPFTPDKEHLHHRLLTAGNSHQRTVLIMYLWTATVAVPVTVAAFAPLWIAGIIAIFLAILSLTLVKTRRSLV
;
A
#
# COMPACT_ATOMS: atom_id res chain seq x y z
N MET A 1 -8.00 -15.01 9.40
CA MET A 1 -7.41 -15.86 8.34
C MET A 1 -6.42 -16.79 9.02
N GLY A 2 -6.36 -18.08 8.66
CA GLY A 2 -5.32 -18.98 9.16
C GLY A 2 -4.02 -18.84 8.38
N ASP A 3 -2.94 -19.45 8.87
CA ASP A 3 -1.59 -19.31 8.31
C ASP A 3 -1.49 -19.83 6.85
N SER A 4 -2.20 -20.91 6.52
CA SER A 4 -2.21 -21.43 5.14
C SER A 4 -2.82 -20.43 4.15
N GLY A 5 -3.83 -19.67 4.56
CA GLY A 5 -4.50 -18.70 3.69
C GLY A 5 -3.64 -17.45 3.44
N SER A 6 -2.96 -16.95 4.47
CA SER A 6 -2.05 -15.80 4.33
C SER A 6 -0.81 -16.14 3.50
N MET A 7 -0.22 -17.33 3.70
CA MET A 7 0.91 -17.80 2.89
C MET A 7 0.53 -18.00 1.42
N PHE A 8 -0.63 -18.60 1.15
CA PHE A 8 -1.12 -18.80 -0.22
C PHE A 8 -1.35 -17.48 -0.95
N LEU A 9 -2.03 -16.51 -0.32
CA LEU A 9 -2.21 -15.18 -0.92
C LEU A 9 -0.88 -14.44 -1.12
N GLY A 10 0.06 -14.58 -0.18
CA GLY A 10 1.41 -14.04 -0.34
C GLY A 10 2.13 -14.61 -1.55
N LEU A 11 2.05 -15.93 -1.75
CA LEU A 11 2.62 -16.62 -2.92
C LEU A 11 1.98 -16.16 -4.22
N LEU A 12 0.64 -16.05 -4.28
CA LEU A 12 -0.06 -15.55 -5.46
C LEU A 12 0.32 -14.11 -5.81
N LEU A 13 0.41 -13.23 -4.81
CA LEU A 13 0.84 -11.84 -5.01
C LEU A 13 2.29 -11.77 -5.52
N ALA A 14 3.20 -12.56 -4.94
CA ALA A 14 4.59 -12.62 -5.39
C ALA A 14 4.70 -13.15 -6.83
N ALA A 15 4.02 -14.26 -7.15
CA ALA A 15 4.00 -14.82 -8.50
C ALA A 15 3.44 -13.81 -9.52
N SER A 16 2.32 -13.16 -9.21
CA SER A 16 1.70 -12.15 -10.07
C SER A 16 2.64 -10.96 -10.30
N ALA A 17 3.30 -10.48 -9.25
CA ALA A 17 4.25 -9.37 -9.33
C ALA A 17 5.47 -9.70 -10.21
N ILE A 18 6.02 -10.92 -10.07
CA ILE A 18 7.16 -11.39 -10.87
C ILE A 18 6.76 -11.55 -12.34
N THR A 19 5.61 -12.17 -12.62
CA THR A 19 5.12 -12.35 -13.99
C THR A 19 4.85 -11.01 -14.67
N LEU A 20 4.28 -10.05 -13.95
CA LEU A 20 3.97 -8.72 -14.48
C LEU A 20 5.26 -7.92 -14.78
N THR A 21 6.22 -7.93 -13.85
CA THR A 21 7.50 -7.21 -14.04
C THR A 21 8.42 -7.85 -15.09
N GLY A 22 8.35 -9.17 -15.27
CA GLY A 22 9.16 -9.90 -16.26
C GLY A 22 8.82 -9.65 -17.72
N GLN A 23 7.73 -8.94 -18.02
CA GLN A 23 7.28 -8.64 -19.38
C GLN A 23 7.73 -7.25 -19.90
N VAL A 24 8.54 -6.51 -19.13
CA VAL A 24 8.98 -5.16 -19.50
C VAL A 24 10.17 -5.23 -20.47
N ASP A 25 9.97 -4.73 -21.69
CA ASP A 25 11.06 -4.55 -22.66
C ASP A 25 11.85 -3.27 -22.32
N ALA A 26 13.13 -3.43 -21.94
CA ALA A 26 14.02 -2.33 -21.57
C ALA A 26 14.25 -1.34 -22.74
N ASN A 27 14.14 -1.81 -23.99
CA ASN A 27 14.32 -0.97 -25.17
C ASN A 27 13.08 -0.11 -25.49
N ALA A 28 11.91 -0.45 -24.93
CA ALA A 28 10.67 0.30 -25.11
C ALA A 28 10.52 1.48 -24.12
N ILE A 29 11.42 1.59 -23.12
CA ILE A 29 11.39 2.65 -22.09
C ILE A 29 11.86 4.00 -22.65
N SER A 30 12.63 4.01 -23.73
CA SER A 30 13.14 5.22 -24.40
C SER A 30 12.12 5.89 -25.34
N ALA A 31 10.92 5.34 -25.49
CA ALA A 31 9.84 5.97 -26.28
C ALA A 31 9.18 7.14 -25.52
N GLU A 32 8.69 8.13 -26.28
CA GLU A 32 8.03 9.36 -25.81
C GLU A 32 6.82 9.11 -24.86
N ASN A 33 6.28 7.90 -24.83
CA ASN A 33 5.15 7.47 -23.99
C ASN A 33 5.55 6.32 -23.03
N SER A 34 6.42 6.61 -22.08
CA SER A 34 6.92 5.63 -21.09
C SER A 34 5.90 5.22 -20.02
N GLY A 35 4.75 5.88 -19.92
CA GLY A 35 3.71 5.62 -18.92
C GLY A 35 3.23 4.16 -18.88
N PRO A 36 2.64 3.62 -19.96
CA PRO A 36 2.17 2.23 -20.00
C PRO A 36 3.30 1.21 -19.86
N THR A 37 4.48 1.50 -20.40
CA THR A 37 5.66 0.62 -20.33
C THR A 37 6.17 0.44 -18.91
N LEU A 38 6.10 1.48 -18.08
CA LEU A 38 6.57 1.45 -16.69
C LEU A 38 5.51 0.91 -15.72
N LEU A 39 4.24 0.84 -16.13
CA LEU A 39 3.15 0.42 -15.25
C LEU A 39 3.35 -1.01 -14.68
N PRO A 40 3.74 -2.03 -15.46
CA PRO A 40 4.02 -3.37 -14.94
C PRO A 40 5.12 -3.39 -13.87
N LEU A 41 6.07 -2.45 -13.93
CA LEU A 41 7.13 -2.27 -12.94
C LEU A 41 6.63 -1.60 -11.67
N LEU A 42 5.84 -0.53 -11.79
CA LEU A 42 5.42 0.30 -10.66
C LEU A 42 4.20 -0.24 -9.92
N LEU A 43 3.28 -0.89 -10.62
CA LEU A 43 1.98 -1.29 -10.08
C LEU A 43 2.08 -2.29 -8.91
N PRO A 44 2.93 -3.34 -8.94
CA PRO A 44 3.06 -4.24 -7.80
C PRO A 44 3.49 -3.53 -6.52
N PHE A 45 4.45 -2.58 -6.62
CA PHE A 45 4.88 -1.77 -5.48
C PHE A 45 3.77 -0.82 -5.02
N ALA A 46 3.01 -0.24 -5.94
CA ALA A 46 1.90 0.65 -5.62
C ALA A 46 0.78 -0.09 -4.85
N VAL A 47 0.43 -1.31 -5.26
CA VAL A 47 -0.57 -2.15 -4.60
C VAL A 47 -0.06 -2.66 -3.24
N LEU A 48 1.22 -3.01 -3.14
CA LEU A 48 1.85 -3.49 -1.91
C LEU A 48 2.35 -2.37 -1.00
N ALA A 49 2.15 -1.10 -1.36
CA ALA A 49 2.68 0.04 -0.62
C ALA A 49 2.29 0.00 0.87
N ILE A 50 1.04 -0.31 1.19
CA ILE A 50 0.55 -0.35 2.58
C ILE A 50 1.12 -1.55 3.35
N PRO A 51 1.05 -2.81 2.86
CA PRO A 51 1.73 -3.95 3.49
C PRO A 51 3.23 -3.74 3.69
N LEU A 52 3.92 -3.20 2.69
CA LEU A 52 5.36 -2.92 2.76
C LEU A 52 5.66 -1.83 3.79
N ALA A 53 4.90 -0.74 3.81
CA ALA A 53 5.05 0.32 4.81
C ALA A 53 4.81 -0.20 6.23
N ASP A 54 3.79 -1.03 6.44
CA ASP A 54 3.49 -1.63 7.74
C ASP A 54 4.64 -2.54 8.22
N LEU A 55 5.18 -3.37 7.32
CA LEU A 55 6.37 -4.20 7.59
C LEU A 55 7.59 -3.33 7.91
N SER A 56 7.89 -2.32 7.09
CA SER A 56 9.02 -1.41 7.29
C SER A 56 8.92 -0.66 8.62
N LEU A 57 7.73 -0.15 8.97
CA LEU A 57 7.49 0.52 10.24
C LEU A 57 7.68 -0.42 11.43
N ALA A 58 7.23 -1.66 11.33
CA ALA A 58 7.44 -2.67 12.36
C ALA A 58 8.94 -2.98 12.53
N VAL A 59 9.67 -3.20 11.43
CA VAL A 59 11.12 -3.46 11.46
C VAL A 59 11.88 -2.27 12.08
N ILE A 60 11.60 -1.04 11.63
CA ILE A 60 12.23 0.18 12.15
C ILE A 60 11.95 0.35 13.65
N ARG A 61 10.71 0.14 14.09
CA ARG A 61 10.32 0.23 15.51
C ARG A 61 11.06 -0.81 16.37
N ARG A 62 11.17 -2.05 15.89
CA ARG A 62 11.89 -3.13 16.59
C ARG A 62 13.37 -2.81 16.72
N LEU A 63 14.02 -2.41 15.63
CA LEU A 63 15.43 -2.03 15.62
C LEU A 63 15.72 -0.84 16.55
N ARG A 64 14.87 0.20 16.52
CA ARG A 64 14.98 1.35 17.44
C ARG A 64 14.82 0.97 18.91
N SER A 65 14.07 -0.09 19.21
CA SER A 65 13.92 -0.63 20.56
C SER A 65 15.02 -1.63 20.98
N GLY A 66 16.07 -1.79 20.16
CA GLY A 66 17.16 -2.75 20.41
C GLY A 66 16.74 -4.22 20.29
N ARG A 67 15.57 -4.49 19.70
CA ARG A 67 15.03 -5.84 19.52
C ARG A 67 15.37 -6.38 18.14
N SER A 68 15.42 -7.71 18.02
CA SER A 68 15.57 -8.37 16.73
C SER A 68 14.43 -8.00 15.79
N PRO A 69 14.69 -7.82 14.48
CA PRO A 69 13.64 -7.58 13.50
C PRO A 69 12.65 -8.75 13.42
N PHE A 70 12.99 -9.95 13.89
CA PHE A 70 12.12 -11.13 13.90
C PHE A 70 11.30 -11.29 15.19
N THR A 71 11.44 -10.38 16.16
CA THR A 71 10.66 -10.43 17.39
C THR A 71 9.17 -10.15 17.09
N PRO A 72 8.22 -10.91 17.67
CA PRO A 72 6.79 -10.67 17.47
C PRO A 72 6.38 -9.24 17.85
N ASP A 73 5.50 -8.63 17.06
CA ASP A 73 4.93 -7.31 17.30
C ASP A 73 3.44 -7.34 16.96
N LYS A 74 2.63 -6.58 17.69
CA LYS A 74 1.18 -6.48 17.50
C LYS A 74 0.75 -5.08 17.04
N GLU A 75 1.71 -4.18 16.83
CA GLU A 75 1.49 -2.78 16.46
C GLU A 75 1.41 -2.56 14.93
N HIS A 76 0.63 -3.39 14.24
CA HIS A 76 0.31 -3.21 12.82
C HIS A 76 -0.71 -2.08 12.63
N LEU A 77 -0.73 -1.45 11.45
CA LEU A 77 -1.60 -0.31 11.14
C LEU A 77 -3.08 -0.58 11.44
N HIS A 78 -3.58 -1.78 11.15
CA HIS A 78 -4.98 -2.12 11.42
C HIS A 78 -5.30 -2.16 12.93
N HIS A 79 -4.38 -2.66 13.76
CA HIS A 79 -4.54 -2.61 15.21
C HIS A 79 -4.50 -1.17 15.72
N ARG A 80 -3.63 -0.33 15.17
CA ARG A 80 -3.57 1.11 15.52
C ARG A 80 -4.85 1.85 15.17
N LEU A 81 -5.46 1.54 14.03
CA LEU A 81 -6.75 2.10 13.65
C LEU A 81 -7.88 1.65 14.59
N LEU A 82 -7.86 0.38 15.01
CA LEU A 82 -8.82 -0.15 15.99
C LEU A 82 -8.65 0.49 17.38
N THR A 83 -7.42 0.62 17.88
CA THR A 83 -7.15 1.27 19.18
C THR A 83 -7.46 2.76 19.16
N ALA A 84 -7.35 3.42 18.00
CA ALA A 84 -7.82 4.80 17.79
C ALA A 84 -9.36 4.96 17.85
N GLY A 85 -10.12 3.85 17.94
CA GLY A 85 -11.57 3.84 18.11
C GLY A 85 -12.38 3.65 16.82
N ASN A 86 -11.75 3.15 15.75
CA ASN A 86 -12.46 2.75 14.53
C ASN A 86 -13.10 1.36 14.70
N SER A 87 -14.23 1.13 14.03
CA SER A 87 -14.80 -0.22 13.93
C SER A 87 -13.98 -1.07 12.95
N HIS A 88 -14.09 -2.39 13.06
CA HIS A 88 -13.39 -3.30 12.15
C HIS A 88 -13.67 -3.02 10.67
N GLN A 89 -14.94 -2.81 10.31
CA GLN A 89 -15.34 -2.46 8.96
C GLN A 89 -14.71 -1.14 8.47
N ARG A 90 -14.67 -0.11 9.33
CA ARG A 90 -14.04 1.17 8.98
C ARG A 90 -12.54 1.02 8.80
N THR A 91 -11.87 0.26 9.67
CA THR A 91 -10.43 -0.02 9.54
C THR A 91 -10.12 -0.66 8.19
N VAL A 92 -10.89 -1.67 7.77
CA VAL A 92 -10.72 -2.31 6.47
C VAL A 92 -10.93 -1.32 5.32
N LEU A 93 -12.00 -0.50 5.38
CA LEU A 93 -12.29 0.51 4.36
C LEU A 93 -11.17 1.57 4.26
N ILE A 94 -10.65 2.04 5.39
CA ILE A 94 -9.52 2.99 5.43
C ILE A 94 -8.29 2.37 4.78
N MET A 95 -7.99 1.10 5.07
CA MET A 95 -6.86 0.41 4.44
C MET A 95 -7.04 0.26 2.92
N TYR A 96 -8.25 -0.03 2.44
CA TYR A 96 -8.53 -0.04 1.01
C TYR A 96 -8.35 1.33 0.37
N LEU A 97 -8.80 2.41 1.02
CA LEU A 97 -8.60 3.76 0.52
C LEU A 97 -7.13 4.16 0.52
N TRP A 98 -6.36 3.78 1.53
CA TRP A 98 -4.91 4.04 1.55
C TRP A 98 -4.19 3.33 0.42
N THR A 99 -4.51 2.05 0.16
CA THR A 99 -3.98 1.34 -1.01
C THR A 99 -4.41 2.00 -2.32
N ALA A 100 -5.69 2.37 -2.44
CA ALA A 100 -6.22 3.03 -3.64
C ALA A 100 -5.58 4.41 -3.89
N THR A 101 -5.25 5.15 -2.82
CA THR A 101 -4.58 6.45 -2.88
C THR A 101 -3.22 6.36 -3.57
N VAL A 102 -2.57 5.20 -3.56
CA VAL A 102 -1.29 4.97 -4.25
C VAL A 102 -1.50 4.25 -5.58
N ALA A 103 -2.24 3.15 -5.59
CA ALA A 103 -2.40 2.29 -6.76
C ALA A 103 -3.17 2.98 -7.90
N VAL A 104 -4.28 3.67 -7.61
CA VAL A 104 -5.12 4.28 -8.65
C VAL A 104 -4.39 5.42 -9.37
N PRO A 105 -3.75 6.38 -8.67
CA PRO A 105 -2.96 7.42 -9.35
C PRO A 105 -1.81 6.86 -10.20
N VAL A 106 -1.13 5.80 -9.74
CA VAL A 106 -0.06 5.14 -10.53
C VAL A 106 -0.63 4.55 -11.82
N THR A 107 -1.78 3.89 -11.77
CA THR A 107 -2.45 3.38 -12.97
C THR A 107 -2.93 4.51 -13.88
N VAL A 108 -3.52 5.56 -13.33
CA VAL A 108 -4.01 6.71 -14.12
C VAL A 108 -2.87 7.45 -14.80
N ALA A 109 -1.75 7.66 -14.11
CA ALA A 109 -0.56 8.31 -14.66
C ALA A 109 0.04 7.57 -15.87
N ALA A 110 -0.26 6.28 -16.04
CA ALA A 110 0.17 5.52 -17.20
C ALA A 110 -0.61 5.86 -18.47
N PHE A 111 -1.84 6.37 -18.36
CA PHE A 111 -2.74 6.61 -19.51
C PHE A 111 -3.25 8.05 -19.62
N ALA A 112 -3.02 8.87 -18.60
CA ALA A 112 -3.52 10.22 -18.50
C ALA A 112 -2.45 11.17 -17.94
N PRO A 113 -2.59 12.49 -18.15
CA PRO A 113 -1.67 13.47 -17.59
C PRO A 113 -1.51 13.38 -16.08
N LEU A 114 -0.29 13.64 -15.59
CA LEU A 114 0.07 13.54 -14.16
C LEU A 114 -0.80 14.41 -13.24
N TRP A 115 -1.31 15.54 -13.74
CA TRP A 115 -2.18 16.41 -12.95
C TRP A 115 -3.53 15.74 -12.62
N ILE A 116 -4.07 14.90 -13.51
CA ILE A 116 -5.30 14.13 -13.24
C ILE A 116 -5.03 13.08 -12.16
N ALA A 117 -3.92 12.35 -12.28
CA ALA A 117 -3.49 11.38 -11.28
C ALA A 117 -3.29 12.05 -9.89
N GLY A 118 -2.69 13.25 -9.87
CA GLY A 118 -2.51 14.05 -8.66
C GLY A 118 -3.82 14.48 -8.01
N ILE A 119 -4.80 14.93 -8.80
CA ILE A 119 -6.15 15.28 -8.28
C ILE A 119 -6.82 14.05 -7.66
N ILE A 120 -6.77 12.90 -8.33
CA ILE A 120 -7.35 11.65 -7.80
C ILE A 120 -6.65 11.23 -6.50
N ALA A 121 -5.32 11.33 -6.45
CA ALA A 121 -4.55 11.03 -5.24
C ALA A 121 -5.00 11.91 -4.06
N ILE A 122 -5.11 13.21 -4.28
CA ILE A 122 -5.53 14.18 -3.26
C ILE A 122 -6.98 13.89 -2.82
N PHE A 123 -7.88 13.63 -3.76
CA PHE A 123 -9.27 13.31 -3.46
C PHE A 123 -9.39 12.04 -2.59
N LEU A 124 -8.72 10.96 -2.96
CA LEU A 124 -8.71 9.70 -2.20
C LEU A 124 -8.04 9.88 -0.82
N ALA A 125 -6.96 10.65 -0.75
CA ALA A 125 -6.31 10.97 0.51
C ALA A 125 -7.25 11.73 1.45
N ILE A 126 -7.91 12.80 0.98
CA ILE A 126 -8.88 13.57 1.76
C ILE A 126 -10.04 12.67 2.20
N LEU A 127 -10.60 11.88 1.29
CA LEU A 127 -11.67 10.94 1.62
C LEU A 127 -11.23 9.96 2.72
N SER A 128 -10.02 9.40 2.62
CA SER A 128 -9.49 8.51 3.64
C SER A 128 -9.38 9.21 5.00
N LEU A 129 -8.89 10.45 5.03
CA LEU A 129 -8.73 11.23 6.26
C LEU A 129 -10.07 11.54 6.93
N THR A 130 -11.13 11.80 6.16
CA THR A 130 -12.47 12.05 6.73
C THR A 130 -13.06 10.83 7.44
N LEU A 131 -12.62 9.62 7.08
CA LEU A 131 -13.10 8.37 7.68
C LEU A 131 -12.28 7.93 8.90
N VAL A 132 -11.02 8.37 9.02
CA VAL A 132 -10.18 8.05 10.17
C VAL A 132 -10.72 8.76 11.41
N LYS A 133 -11.29 7.98 12.34
CA LYS A 133 -11.60 8.48 13.67
C LYS A 133 -10.36 8.40 14.54
N THR A 134 -9.93 9.53 15.09
CA THR A 134 -8.91 9.57 16.15
C THR A 134 -9.62 9.84 17.47
N ARG A 135 -9.64 8.89 18.39
CA ARG A 135 -9.92 9.19 19.79
C ARG A 135 -8.81 10.14 20.26
N ARG A 136 -9.13 11.44 20.38
CA ARG A 136 -8.34 12.33 21.24
C ARG A 136 -8.47 11.76 22.64
N SER A 137 -7.38 11.21 23.19
CA SER A 137 -7.29 10.99 24.63
C SER A 137 -7.44 12.38 25.26
N LEU A 138 -8.62 12.66 25.81
CA LEU A 138 -8.72 13.71 26.80
C LEU A 138 -7.79 13.30 27.93
N VAL A 139 -6.78 14.15 28.14
CA VAL A 139 -5.80 14.09 29.23
C VAL A 139 -6.49 13.79 30.55
#